data_AF-A0A3B9Z0Y5-F1
#
_entry.id   AF-A0A3B9Z0Y5-F1
#
_cell.length_a   1.000
_cell.length_b   1.000
_cell.length_c   1.000
_cell.angle_alpha   90.00
_cell.angle_beta   90.00
_cell.angle_gamma   90.00
#
_symmetry.space_group_name_H-M   'P 1'
#
loop_
_entity.id
_entity.type
_entity.pdbx_description
1 polymer ?
#
loop_
_entity_poly.entity_id
_entity_poly.type
_entity_poly.pdbx_seq_one_letter_code
_entity_poly.pdbx_strand_id
1 'polypeptide(L)'
;MTPLEVVGHTRAAGRRYLAITDHNTTSGAVEARTFAKATGDDVTVIVGMELSTADFGHVLVFGEGVEDDWGWKSLMPMPRNLPDGWVAIQAHPFRDLVKRALPGPIKFDLPDLPPSISAIERWNGNDLLSKSPDRRADLDEASLSYIAAQGRTAVASSDAHRAVSMHAYHTVFPKPVRSVADIAAQIKSGDACPGSASEAELAEIRTSWRRRNAIGWHLMSLDWQAISAKKGHDADEAVETIRIYGIAQKMVGLGFGASDLCEETGVTLATAMDFIAIVHEENLDPPRVR
;
A
#
# COMPACT_ATOMS: atom_id res chain seq x y z
N MET A 1 -4.02 -0.52 -10.53
CA MET A 1 -2.66 -0.74 -11.06
C MET A 1 -2.57 -2.17 -11.57
N THR A 2 -2.07 -2.33 -12.78
CA THR A 2 -1.73 -3.63 -13.36
C THR A 2 -0.42 -4.15 -12.78
N PRO A 3 -0.17 -5.47 -12.78
CA PRO A 3 1.10 -6.04 -12.32
C PRO A 3 2.34 -5.42 -12.98
N LEU A 4 2.25 -5.07 -14.28
CA LEU A 4 3.34 -4.46 -15.05
C LEU A 4 3.65 -3.02 -14.58
N GLU A 5 2.62 -2.23 -14.28
CA GLU A 5 2.78 -0.87 -13.76
C GLU A 5 3.52 -0.89 -12.42
N VAL A 6 3.21 -1.84 -11.54
CA VAL A 6 3.88 -1.96 -10.23
C VAL A 6 5.38 -2.24 -10.40
N VAL A 7 5.77 -3.07 -11.37
CA VAL A 7 7.19 -3.28 -11.71
C VAL A 7 7.83 -1.99 -12.23
N GLY A 8 7.17 -1.30 -13.16
CA GLY A 8 7.64 -0.03 -13.73
C GLY A 8 7.85 1.06 -12.65
N HIS A 9 6.90 1.23 -11.75
CA HIS A 9 7.00 2.17 -10.62
C HIS A 9 8.08 1.77 -9.61
N THR A 10 8.37 0.47 -9.48
CA THR A 10 9.44 -0.01 -8.60
C THR A 10 10.81 0.37 -9.18
N ARG A 11 10.98 0.13 -10.48
CA ARG A 11 12.19 0.49 -11.22
C ARG A 11 12.42 2.00 -11.22
N ALA A 12 11.39 2.79 -11.50
CA ALA A 12 11.46 4.25 -11.52
C ALA A 12 11.87 4.85 -10.17
N ALA A 13 11.55 4.16 -9.06
CA ALA A 13 11.96 4.56 -7.71
C ALA A 13 13.36 4.05 -7.32
N GLY A 14 14.10 3.41 -8.23
CA GLY A 14 15.42 2.84 -7.95
C GLY A 14 15.39 1.67 -6.96
N ARG A 15 14.23 1.02 -6.79
CA ARG A 15 14.09 -0.15 -5.89
C ARG A 15 14.30 -1.44 -6.67
N ARG A 16 14.88 -2.43 -5.99
CA ARG A 16 15.20 -3.73 -6.58
C ARG A 16 14.24 -4.86 -6.18
N TYR A 17 13.55 -4.75 -5.05
CA TYR A 17 12.68 -5.81 -4.55
C TYR A 17 11.27 -5.29 -4.37
N LEU A 18 10.31 -6.10 -4.81
CA LEU A 18 8.88 -5.82 -4.73
C LEU A 18 8.16 -7.10 -4.33
N ALA A 19 7.45 -7.09 -3.21
CA ALA A 19 6.48 -8.13 -2.89
C ALA A 19 5.10 -7.69 -3.39
N ILE A 20 4.44 -8.56 -4.16
CA ILE A 20 3.04 -8.39 -4.54
C ILE A 20 2.24 -9.45 -3.78
N THR A 21 1.25 -9.01 -3.02
CA THR A 21 0.47 -9.84 -2.10
C THR A 21 -1.02 -9.60 -2.32
N ASP A 22 -1.54 -10.02 -3.47
CA ASP A 22 -2.97 -9.90 -3.77
C ASP A 22 -3.81 -10.77 -2.81
N HIS A 23 -5.07 -10.38 -2.61
CA HIS A 23 -5.97 -11.09 -1.70
C HIS A 23 -6.22 -12.54 -2.12
N ASN A 24 -5.74 -13.48 -1.30
CA ASN A 24 -5.96 -14.92 -1.45
C ASN A 24 -5.56 -15.48 -2.82
N THR A 25 -4.64 -14.81 -3.53
CA THR A 25 -4.14 -15.25 -4.84
C THR A 25 -2.72 -14.74 -5.07
N THR A 26 -1.96 -15.44 -5.91
CA THR A 26 -0.63 -15.06 -6.37
C THR A 26 -0.61 -14.63 -7.84
N SER A 27 -1.76 -14.64 -8.54
CA SER A 27 -1.79 -14.49 -10.00
C SER A 27 -1.13 -13.21 -10.49
N GLY A 28 -1.42 -12.05 -9.89
CA GLY A 28 -0.80 -10.79 -10.26
C GLY A 28 0.70 -10.76 -9.97
N ALA A 29 1.13 -11.34 -8.84
CA ALA A 29 2.53 -11.47 -8.51
C ALA A 29 3.31 -12.37 -9.49
N VAL A 30 2.71 -13.49 -9.91
CA VAL A 30 3.29 -14.41 -10.91
C VAL A 30 3.37 -13.75 -12.28
N GLU A 31 2.36 -13.00 -12.68
CA GLU A 31 2.35 -12.22 -13.93
C GLU A 31 3.48 -11.18 -13.94
N ALA A 32 3.58 -10.35 -12.89
CA ALA A 32 4.65 -9.37 -12.75
C ALA A 32 6.04 -10.02 -12.76
N ARG A 33 6.23 -11.14 -12.05
CA ARG A 33 7.50 -11.89 -12.04
C ARG A 33 7.84 -12.40 -13.45
N THR A 34 6.87 -12.93 -14.17
CA THR A 34 7.05 -13.44 -15.53
C THR A 34 7.45 -12.32 -16.47
N PHE A 35 6.78 -11.18 -16.38
CA PHE A 35 7.12 -9.98 -17.15
C PHE A 35 8.54 -9.47 -16.85
N ALA A 36 8.89 -9.31 -15.57
CA ALA A 36 10.22 -8.85 -15.17
C ALA A 36 11.32 -9.78 -15.70
N LYS A 37 11.13 -11.10 -15.59
CA LYS A 37 12.05 -12.10 -16.15
C LYS A 37 12.15 -12.03 -17.68
N ALA A 38 11.02 -11.95 -18.37
CA ALA A 38 10.98 -11.93 -19.84
C ALA A 38 11.62 -10.67 -20.45
N THR A 39 11.58 -9.55 -19.72
CA THR A 39 12.16 -8.27 -20.14
C THR A 39 13.60 -8.06 -19.67
N GLY A 40 14.15 -8.99 -18.87
CA GLY A 40 15.49 -8.85 -18.30
C GLY A 40 15.60 -7.75 -17.25
N ASP A 41 14.49 -7.41 -16.58
CA ASP A 41 14.43 -6.37 -15.55
C ASP A 41 15.22 -6.75 -14.30
N ASP A 42 15.88 -5.76 -13.71
CA ASP A 42 16.65 -5.83 -12.48
C ASP A 42 15.75 -5.99 -11.23
N VAL A 43 14.46 -5.65 -11.35
CA VAL A 43 13.45 -5.80 -10.29
C VAL A 43 13.16 -7.27 -10.02
N THR A 44 13.44 -7.69 -8.78
CA THR A 44 13.07 -9.00 -8.24
C THR A 44 11.67 -8.93 -7.64
N VAL A 45 10.72 -9.57 -8.32
CA VAL A 45 9.35 -9.76 -7.82
C VAL A 45 9.31 -10.96 -6.88
N ILE A 46 8.98 -10.70 -5.61
CA ILE A 46 8.70 -11.69 -4.59
C ILE A 46 7.22 -12.04 -4.70
N VAL A 47 6.95 -13.30 -5.05
CA VAL A 47 5.59 -13.80 -5.10
C VAL A 47 5.11 -14.04 -3.68
N GLY A 48 3.94 -13.50 -3.37
CA GLY A 48 3.26 -13.71 -2.11
C GLY A 48 1.75 -13.54 -2.27
N MET A 49 1.03 -13.70 -1.17
CA MET A 49 -0.42 -13.50 -1.11
C MET A 49 -0.78 -12.87 0.25
N GLU A 50 -1.83 -12.07 0.26
CA GLU A 50 -2.47 -11.60 1.49
C GLU A 50 -3.64 -12.53 1.81
N LEU A 51 -3.44 -13.44 2.76
CA LEU A 51 -4.47 -14.36 3.22
C LEU A 51 -5.48 -13.60 4.09
N SER A 52 -6.76 -13.69 3.73
CA SER A 52 -7.86 -13.32 4.62
C SER A 52 -8.17 -14.49 5.53
N THR A 53 -7.87 -14.39 6.83
CA THR A 53 -8.01 -15.47 7.80
C THR A 53 -9.11 -15.18 8.82
N ALA A 54 -9.72 -16.24 9.35
CA ALA A 54 -10.77 -16.09 10.37
C ALA A 54 -10.23 -15.71 11.77
N ASP A 55 -8.94 -15.93 12.02
CA ASP A 55 -8.33 -15.84 13.34
C ASP A 55 -7.44 -14.61 13.55
N PHE A 56 -6.84 -14.06 12.49
CA PHE A 56 -5.85 -12.97 12.61
C PHE A 56 -6.11 -11.78 11.69
N GLY A 57 -7.24 -11.76 10.98
CA GLY A 57 -7.52 -10.75 9.97
C GLY A 57 -6.75 -11.05 8.69
N HIS A 58 -5.79 -10.19 8.32
CA HIS A 58 -4.98 -10.42 7.13
C HIS A 58 -3.56 -10.85 7.49
N VAL A 59 -3.04 -11.84 6.77
CA VAL A 59 -1.69 -12.36 6.96
C VAL A 59 -0.98 -12.41 5.62
N LEU A 60 0.13 -11.69 5.48
CA LEU A 60 0.99 -11.80 4.30
C LEU A 60 1.78 -13.09 4.40
N VAL A 61 1.85 -13.85 3.31
CA VAL A 61 2.72 -15.02 3.21
C VAL A 61 3.53 -14.97 1.92
N PHE A 62 4.81 -15.31 2.03
CA PHE A 62 5.71 -15.46 0.88
C PHE A 62 6.79 -16.51 1.17
N GLY A 63 7.24 -17.16 0.10
CA GLY A 63 8.17 -18.27 0.14
C GLY A 63 8.24 -18.96 -1.23
N GLU A 64 9.19 -19.87 -1.40
CA GLU A 64 9.28 -20.67 -2.62
C GLU A 64 8.11 -21.65 -2.72
N GLY A 65 7.43 -21.70 -3.87
CA GLY A 65 6.24 -22.55 -4.09
C GLY A 65 4.95 -21.98 -3.48
N VAL A 66 4.94 -20.72 -3.04
CA VAL A 66 3.71 -20.08 -2.52
C VAL A 66 2.63 -19.92 -3.58
N GLU A 67 3.01 -19.95 -4.87
CA GLU A 67 2.09 -19.94 -6.00
C GLU A 67 1.38 -21.26 -6.28
N ASP A 68 1.81 -22.37 -5.68
CA ASP A 68 1.15 -23.67 -5.87
C ASP A 68 -0.26 -23.65 -5.26
N ASP A 69 -1.11 -24.61 -5.65
CA ASP A 69 -2.43 -24.75 -5.04
C ASP A 69 -2.32 -25.43 -3.67
N TRP A 70 -2.36 -24.62 -2.61
CA TRP A 70 -2.40 -25.06 -1.23
C TRP A 70 -3.83 -25.23 -0.69
N GLY A 71 -4.86 -25.09 -1.53
CA GLY A 71 -6.27 -25.24 -1.16
C GLY A 71 -6.82 -24.09 -0.30
N TRP A 72 -6.15 -22.94 -0.28
CA TRP A 72 -6.56 -21.79 0.54
C TRP A 72 -7.88 -21.20 0.06
N LYS A 73 -8.75 -20.87 1.03
CA LYS A 73 -9.98 -20.12 0.82
C LYS A 73 -10.04 -18.98 1.82
N SER A 74 -10.68 -17.89 1.41
CA SER A 74 -10.91 -16.74 2.27
C SER A 74 -11.64 -17.17 3.56
N LEU A 75 -11.21 -16.59 4.68
CA LEU A 75 -11.71 -16.84 6.03
C LEU A 75 -11.48 -18.27 6.56
N MET A 76 -10.52 -19.01 5.99
CA MET A 76 -9.98 -20.19 6.66
C MET A 76 -9.05 -19.79 7.82
N PRO A 77 -8.86 -20.65 8.84
CA PRO A 77 -7.82 -20.43 9.85
C PRO A 77 -6.43 -20.37 9.21
N MET A 78 -5.55 -19.55 9.78
CA MET A 78 -4.18 -19.44 9.29
C MET A 78 -3.42 -20.79 9.37
N PRO A 79 -2.63 -21.20 8.36
CA PRO A 79 -1.93 -22.48 8.38
C PRO A 79 -0.84 -22.53 9.48
N ARG A 80 -0.99 -23.41 10.46
CA ARG A 80 -0.04 -23.49 11.59
C ARG A 80 1.32 -24.07 11.22
N ASN A 81 1.39 -24.86 10.15
CA ASN A 81 2.62 -25.44 9.61
C ASN A 81 2.86 -24.86 8.22
N LEU A 82 3.81 -23.93 8.13
CA LEU A 82 4.28 -23.39 6.84
C LEU A 82 5.54 -24.13 6.40
N PRO A 83 5.78 -24.26 5.09
CA PRO A 83 7.04 -24.83 4.59
C PRO A 83 8.27 -24.08 5.10
N ASP A 84 9.39 -24.78 5.13
CA ASP A 84 10.69 -24.15 5.41
C ASP A 84 10.98 -23.06 4.37
N GLY A 85 11.61 -21.97 4.81
CA GLY A 85 11.89 -20.81 3.95
C GLY A 85 10.69 -19.88 3.68
N TRP A 86 9.47 -20.24 4.09
CA TRP A 86 8.32 -19.32 4.06
C TRP A 86 8.32 -18.39 5.27
N VAL A 87 7.67 -17.24 5.15
CA VAL A 87 7.39 -16.36 6.30
C VAL A 87 5.94 -15.89 6.25
N ALA A 88 5.35 -15.77 7.43
CA ALA A 88 4.05 -15.13 7.61
C ALA A 88 4.18 -13.87 8.46
N ILE A 89 3.46 -12.83 8.05
CA ILE A 89 3.44 -11.52 8.68
C ILE A 89 2.00 -11.14 8.95
N GLN A 90 1.66 -10.78 10.19
CA GLN A 90 0.35 -10.20 10.46
C GLN A 90 0.27 -8.81 9.82
N ALA A 91 -0.65 -8.66 8.88
CA ALA A 91 -0.85 -7.43 8.14
C ALA A 91 -1.76 -6.49 8.95
N HIS A 92 -1.37 -5.21 9.01
CA HIS A 92 -2.16 -4.10 9.55
C HIS A 92 -3.11 -4.47 10.71
N PRO A 93 -2.58 -4.95 11.85
CA PRO A 93 -3.39 -5.56 12.91
C PRO A 93 -4.45 -4.62 13.52
N PHE A 94 -4.27 -3.30 13.41
CA PHE A 94 -5.19 -2.30 13.94
C PHE A 94 -6.16 -1.71 12.87
N ARG A 95 -6.20 -2.28 11.66
CA ARG A 95 -7.03 -1.86 10.50
C ARG A 95 -8.47 -1.55 10.87
N ASP A 96 -9.11 -2.42 11.63
CA ASP A 96 -10.53 -2.25 11.98
C ASP A 96 -10.75 -1.14 13.02
N LEU A 97 -9.75 -0.82 13.83
CA LEU A 97 -9.80 0.31 14.76
C LEU A 97 -9.61 1.62 14.02
N VAL A 98 -8.69 1.63 13.06
CA VAL A 98 -8.49 2.74 12.13
C VAL A 98 -9.80 3.06 11.39
N LYS A 99 -10.51 2.04 10.88
CA LYS A 99 -11.82 2.22 10.22
C LYS A 99 -12.90 2.80 11.14
N ARG A 100 -12.88 2.48 12.44
CA ARG A 100 -13.88 2.95 13.41
C ARG A 100 -13.62 4.38 13.90
N ALA A 101 -12.45 4.96 13.64
CA ALA A 101 -12.08 6.33 13.99
C ALA A 101 -12.35 6.72 15.46
N LEU A 102 -12.22 5.77 16.39
CA LEU A 102 -12.46 6.03 17.82
C LEU A 102 -11.38 6.96 18.39
N PRO A 103 -11.75 8.07 19.06
CA PRO A 103 -10.78 9.00 19.65
C PRO A 103 -10.07 8.38 20.86
N GLY A 104 -8.82 8.81 21.10
CA GLY A 104 -8.02 8.42 22.26
C GLY A 104 -7.10 7.21 22.03
N PRO A 105 -6.38 6.78 23.08
CA PRO A 105 -5.39 5.71 23.00
C PRO A 105 -5.97 4.42 22.44
N ILE A 106 -5.25 3.78 21.53
CA ILE A 106 -5.65 2.48 20.97
C ILE A 106 -5.34 1.39 22.02
N LYS A 107 -6.38 0.98 22.75
CA LYS A 107 -6.33 -0.18 23.66
C LYS A 107 -7.23 -1.27 23.10
N PHE A 108 -6.62 -2.39 22.70
CA PHE A 108 -7.38 -3.50 22.12
C PHE A 108 -6.72 -4.84 22.41
N ASP A 109 -7.56 -5.84 22.64
CA ASP A 109 -7.14 -7.22 22.82
C ASP A 109 -6.99 -7.85 21.44
N LEU A 110 -5.77 -7.76 20.89
CA LEU A 110 -5.37 -8.54 19.73
C LEU A 110 -5.02 -9.96 20.18
N PRO A 111 -5.28 -10.98 19.34
CA PRO A 111 -5.00 -12.37 19.70
C PRO A 111 -3.49 -12.62 19.84
N ASP A 112 -3.14 -13.62 20.65
CA ASP A 112 -1.78 -14.17 20.67
C ASP A 112 -1.45 -14.85 19.35
N LEU A 113 -0.23 -14.61 18.87
CA LEU A 113 0.22 -15.09 17.57
C LEU A 113 0.87 -16.47 17.65
N PRO A 114 0.48 -17.41 16.78
CA PRO A 114 1.12 -18.71 16.70
C PRO A 114 2.58 -18.56 16.26
N PRO A 115 3.46 -19.53 16.58
CA PRO A 115 4.86 -19.51 16.14
C PRO A 115 5.06 -19.36 14.63
N SER A 116 4.07 -19.75 13.82
CA SER A 116 4.11 -19.63 12.37
C SER A 116 4.06 -18.18 11.86
N ILE A 117 3.54 -17.23 12.64
CA ILE A 117 3.60 -15.80 12.32
C ILE A 117 4.87 -15.21 12.93
N SER A 118 5.80 -14.81 12.07
CA SER A 118 7.16 -14.40 12.48
C SER A 118 7.30 -12.90 12.68
N ALA A 119 6.41 -12.11 12.08
CA ALA A 119 6.47 -10.66 12.10
C ALA A 119 5.09 -10.01 12.11
N ILE A 120 5.08 -8.72 12.43
CA ILE A 120 3.88 -7.89 12.50
C ILE A 120 4.18 -6.58 11.77
N GLU A 121 3.24 -6.13 10.93
CA GLU A 121 3.31 -4.78 10.37
C GLU A 121 3.15 -3.73 11.48
N ARG A 122 4.24 -3.03 11.78
CA ARG A 122 4.19 -1.81 12.58
C ARG A 122 3.55 -0.69 11.77
N TRP A 123 3.95 -0.54 10.51
CA TRP A 123 3.46 0.51 9.62
C TRP A 123 2.86 -0.08 8.36
N ASN A 124 1.61 0.30 8.13
CA ASN A 124 0.89 0.02 6.90
C ASN A 124 0.51 1.33 6.20
N GLY A 125 0.98 1.52 4.98
CA GLY A 125 0.80 2.77 4.25
C GLY A 125 -0.64 3.15 4.00
N ASN A 126 -1.50 2.21 3.65
CA ASN A 126 -2.92 2.47 3.42
C ASN A 126 -3.62 3.00 4.70
N ASP A 127 -3.29 2.45 5.87
CA ASP A 127 -3.89 2.93 7.12
C ASP A 127 -3.38 4.32 7.50
N LEU A 128 -2.08 4.56 7.30
CA LEU A 128 -1.39 5.77 7.75
C LEU A 128 -1.42 6.94 6.76
N LEU A 129 -1.81 6.69 5.51
CA LEU A 129 -1.91 7.74 4.49
C LEU A 129 -3.35 8.04 4.13
N SER A 130 -4.19 7.01 4.06
CA SER A 130 -5.56 7.12 3.56
C SER A 130 -6.59 7.16 4.69
N LYS A 131 -6.51 6.24 5.65
CA LYS A 131 -7.62 6.02 6.58
C LYS A 131 -7.52 6.83 7.87
N SER A 132 -6.33 6.93 8.44
CA SER A 132 -6.08 7.63 9.72
C SER A 132 -4.69 8.29 9.77
N PRO A 133 -4.40 9.27 8.90
CA PRO A 133 -3.08 9.90 8.85
C PRO A 133 -2.68 10.59 10.17
N ASP A 134 -3.63 11.15 10.91
CA ASP A 134 -3.37 11.87 12.16
C ASP A 134 -3.16 10.94 13.36
N ARG A 135 -3.36 9.63 13.18
CA ARG A 135 -3.26 8.62 14.26
C ARG A 135 -1.93 7.90 14.31
N ARG A 136 -0.92 8.42 13.60
CA ARG A 136 0.39 7.77 13.52
C ARG A 136 1.01 7.52 14.89
N ALA A 137 1.00 8.51 15.77
CA ALA A 137 1.58 8.38 17.11
C ALA A 137 0.88 7.30 17.96
N ASP A 138 -0.46 7.29 17.98
CA ASP A 138 -1.26 6.28 18.70
C ASP A 138 -0.99 4.86 18.17
N LEU A 139 -0.93 4.72 16.84
CA LEU A 139 -0.66 3.44 16.17
C LEU A 139 0.77 2.97 16.41
N ASP A 140 1.72 3.89 16.53
CA ASP A 140 3.11 3.59 16.86
C ASP A 140 3.22 2.99 18.27
N GLU A 141 2.61 3.63 19.26
CA GLU A 141 2.61 3.14 20.64
C GLU A 141 1.93 1.77 20.77
N ALA A 142 0.74 1.62 20.16
CA ALA A 142 0.00 0.36 20.20
C ALA A 142 0.74 -0.77 19.47
N SER A 143 1.30 -0.49 18.29
CA SER A 143 2.07 -1.47 17.52
C SER A 143 3.31 -1.91 18.25
N LEU A 144 4.10 -0.97 18.80
CA LEU A 144 5.33 -1.32 19.52
C LEU A 144 5.03 -2.17 20.76
N SER A 145 3.99 -1.82 21.51
CA SER A 145 3.57 -2.58 22.70
C SER A 145 3.16 -4.00 22.33
N TYR A 146 2.35 -4.16 21.29
CA TYR A 146 1.89 -5.47 20.81
C TYR A 146 3.04 -6.31 20.25
N ILE A 147 3.91 -5.71 19.43
CA ILE A 147 5.10 -6.38 18.87
C ILE A 147 6.02 -6.88 19.98
N ALA A 148 6.28 -6.06 21.00
CA ALA A 148 7.11 -6.44 22.12
C ALA A 148 6.48 -7.58 22.94
N ALA A 149 5.17 -7.52 23.19
CA ALA A 149 4.45 -8.58 23.91
C ALA A 149 4.46 -9.92 23.16
N GLN A 150 4.39 -9.90 21.83
CA GLN A 150 4.41 -11.09 20.99
C GLN A 150 5.82 -11.61 20.68
N GLY A 151 6.88 -10.82 20.96
CA GLY A 151 8.27 -11.17 20.67
C GLY A 151 8.53 -11.38 19.17
N ARG A 152 7.91 -10.57 18.30
CA ARG A 152 8.00 -10.70 16.83
C ARG A 152 8.79 -9.57 16.18
N THR A 153 9.21 -9.80 14.94
CA THR A 153 9.92 -8.79 14.15
C THR A 153 8.94 -7.70 13.69
N ALA A 154 9.36 -6.44 13.82
CA ALA A 154 8.61 -5.31 13.28
C ALA A 154 8.93 -5.12 11.79
N VAL A 155 7.91 -5.05 10.95
CA VAL A 155 8.06 -4.78 9.51
C VAL A 155 7.11 -3.66 9.05
N ALA A 156 7.25 -3.25 7.80
CA ALA A 156 6.36 -2.26 7.19
C ALA A 156 6.12 -2.55 5.71
N SER A 157 4.93 -2.21 5.24
CA SER A 157 4.56 -2.26 3.83
C SER A 157 3.68 -1.07 3.46
N SER A 158 3.58 -0.80 2.17
CA SER A 158 2.75 0.28 1.66
C SER A 158 1.27 -0.07 1.57
N ASP A 159 0.90 -1.35 1.44
CA ASP A 159 -0.46 -1.81 1.14
C ASP A 159 -1.09 -0.98 0.00
N ALA A 160 -0.27 -0.78 -1.03
CA ALA A 160 -0.53 0.23 -2.04
C ALA A 160 -1.56 -0.24 -3.05
N HIS A 161 -2.69 0.46 -3.06
CA HIS A 161 -3.73 0.31 -4.07
C HIS A 161 -3.56 1.30 -5.23
N ARG A 162 -2.63 2.25 -5.10
CA ARG A 162 -2.31 3.30 -6.07
C ARG A 162 -0.81 3.56 -6.12
N ALA A 163 -0.33 4.05 -7.26
CA ALA A 163 1.11 4.21 -7.52
C ALA A 163 1.77 5.18 -6.54
N VAL A 164 1.07 6.27 -6.21
CA VAL A 164 1.54 7.33 -5.30
C VAL A 164 1.99 6.80 -3.93
N SER A 165 1.37 5.73 -3.41
CA SER A 165 1.67 5.22 -2.07
C SER A 165 2.65 4.05 -2.06
N MET A 166 3.07 3.54 -3.22
CA MET A 166 3.76 2.25 -3.35
C MET A 166 5.03 2.12 -2.52
N HIS A 167 5.73 3.23 -2.29
CA HIS A 167 7.03 3.25 -1.63
C HIS A 167 7.02 3.97 -0.27
N ALA A 168 5.86 4.43 0.18
CA ALA A 168 5.73 5.28 1.34
C ALA A 168 6.20 4.60 2.64
N TYR A 169 5.96 3.30 2.75
CA TYR A 169 6.41 2.46 3.85
C TYR A 169 6.96 1.15 3.30
N HIS A 170 8.05 0.68 3.87
CA HIS A 170 8.80 -0.46 3.36
C HIS A 170 9.60 -1.14 4.46
N THR A 171 10.02 -2.38 4.26
CA THR A 171 10.90 -3.09 5.18
C THR A 171 12.34 -2.96 4.73
N VAL A 172 13.25 -2.65 5.66
CA VAL A 172 14.68 -2.50 5.43
C VAL A 172 15.40 -3.75 5.92
N PHE A 173 16.27 -4.28 5.06
CA PHE A 173 17.09 -5.45 5.34
C PHE A 173 18.56 -5.01 5.48
N PRO A 174 19.20 -5.24 6.64
CA PRO A 174 20.58 -4.81 6.87
C PRO A 174 21.60 -5.71 6.15
N LYS A 175 21.22 -6.95 5.78
CA LYS A 175 22.09 -7.87 5.05
C LYS A 175 21.65 -7.96 3.59
N PRO A 176 22.58 -8.22 2.65
CA PRO A 176 22.25 -8.42 1.24
C PRO A 176 21.19 -9.51 1.05
N VAL A 177 20.19 -9.22 0.23
CA VAL A 177 19.13 -10.16 -0.15
C VAL A 177 19.49 -10.81 -1.49
N ARG A 178 19.64 -12.13 -1.55
CA ARG A 178 19.93 -12.86 -2.81
C ARG A 178 18.78 -13.76 -3.23
N SER A 179 17.88 -14.08 -2.32
CA SER A 179 16.72 -14.95 -2.52
C SER A 179 15.55 -14.55 -1.63
N VAL A 180 14.36 -15.07 -1.91
CA VAL A 180 13.19 -14.95 -1.02
C VAL A 180 13.47 -15.61 0.34
N ALA A 181 14.23 -16.71 0.35
CA ALA A 181 14.64 -17.39 1.58
C ALA A 181 15.52 -16.50 2.48
N ASP A 182 16.37 -15.64 1.92
CA ASP A 182 17.16 -14.67 2.70
C ASP A 182 16.27 -13.63 3.39
N ILE A 183 15.20 -13.19 2.70
CA ILE A 183 14.21 -12.27 3.25
C ILE A 183 13.49 -12.94 4.42
N ALA A 184 12.97 -14.15 4.20
CA ALA A 184 12.28 -14.92 5.23
C ALA A 184 13.19 -15.20 6.44
N ALA A 185 14.45 -15.56 6.21
CA ALA A 185 15.42 -15.80 7.26
C ALA A 185 15.70 -14.54 8.08
N GLN A 186 15.93 -13.39 7.43
CA GLN A 186 16.17 -12.12 8.11
C GLN A 186 14.95 -11.66 8.93
N ILE A 187 13.73 -11.83 8.40
CA ILE A 187 12.51 -11.52 9.17
C ILE A 187 12.41 -12.45 10.38
N LYS A 188 12.63 -13.76 10.21
CA LYS A 188 12.55 -14.74 11.31
C LYS A 188 13.61 -14.53 12.39
N SER A 189 14.80 -14.02 12.04
CA SER A 189 15.87 -13.74 13.00
C SER A 189 15.77 -12.39 13.69
N GLY A 190 14.82 -11.53 13.30
CA GLY A 190 14.74 -10.15 13.80
C GLY A 190 15.67 -9.17 13.09
N ASP A 191 16.34 -9.60 12.02
CA ASP A 191 17.24 -8.78 11.20
C ASP A 191 16.46 -8.02 10.11
N ALA A 192 15.37 -7.35 10.49
CA ALA A 192 14.62 -6.47 9.60
C ALA A 192 13.99 -5.35 10.43
N CYS A 193 13.81 -4.18 9.82
CA CYS A 193 13.17 -3.06 10.49
C CYS A 193 12.23 -2.29 9.56
N PRO A 194 11.21 -1.62 10.12
CA PRO A 194 10.31 -0.78 9.33
C PRO A 194 11.01 0.50 8.90
N GLY A 195 10.79 0.91 7.66
CA GLY A 195 11.23 2.16 7.04
C GLY A 195 10.07 2.92 6.41
N SER A 196 10.29 4.20 6.14
CA SER A 196 9.33 5.08 5.47
C SER A 196 10.03 6.04 4.53
N ALA A 197 9.27 6.68 3.65
CA ALA A 197 9.68 7.92 3.00
C ALA A 197 9.86 9.03 4.06
N SER A 198 10.49 10.14 3.67
CA SER A 198 10.63 11.32 4.52
C SER A 198 9.26 11.94 4.83
N GLU A 199 9.15 12.69 5.93
CA GLU A 199 7.89 13.35 6.31
C GLU A 199 7.36 14.31 5.23
N ALA A 200 8.26 14.97 4.49
CA ALA A 200 7.89 15.82 3.36
C ALA A 200 7.25 15.00 2.22
N GLU A 201 7.89 13.90 1.82
CA GLU A 201 7.34 12.99 0.81
C GLU A 201 6.01 12.37 1.27
N LEU A 202 5.90 11.97 2.54
CA LEU A 202 4.64 11.45 3.08
C LEU A 202 3.52 12.50 3.05
N ALA A 203 3.83 13.78 3.29
CA ALA A 203 2.86 14.86 3.18
C ALA A 203 2.39 15.09 1.73
N GLU A 204 3.30 15.01 0.77
CA GLU A 204 2.98 15.08 -0.67
C GLU A 204 2.10 13.90 -1.10
N ILE A 205 2.46 12.68 -0.68
CA ILE A 205 1.68 11.46 -0.95
C ILE A 205 0.27 11.59 -0.36
N ARG A 206 0.12 12.08 0.89
CA ARG A 206 -1.21 12.31 1.50
C ARG A 206 -2.03 13.31 0.69
N THR A 207 -1.43 14.43 0.28
CA THR A 207 -2.10 15.46 -0.52
C THR A 207 -2.60 14.88 -1.85
N SER A 208 -1.72 14.16 -2.54
CA SER A 208 -2.02 13.48 -3.80
C SER A 208 -3.09 12.38 -3.64
N TRP A 209 -3.14 11.70 -2.50
CA TRP A 209 -4.20 10.73 -2.15
C TRP A 209 -5.56 11.42 -1.93
N ARG A 210 -5.58 12.58 -1.24
CA ARG A 210 -6.79 13.38 -1.03
C ARG A 210 -7.38 13.85 -2.36
N ARG A 211 -6.54 14.28 -3.30
CA ARG A 211 -6.98 14.66 -4.66
C ARG A 211 -7.68 13.52 -5.37
N ARG A 212 -7.06 12.33 -5.40
CA ARG A 212 -7.63 11.11 -5.99
C ARG A 212 -8.96 10.72 -5.37
N ASN A 213 -9.13 10.86 -4.06
CA ASN A 213 -10.42 10.61 -3.43
C ASN A 213 -11.49 11.58 -3.88
N ALA A 214 -11.21 12.88 -3.84
CA ALA A 214 -12.17 13.91 -4.22
C ALA A 214 -12.62 13.67 -5.67
N ILE A 215 -11.66 13.44 -6.57
CA ILE A 215 -11.91 13.11 -7.98
C ILE A 215 -12.73 11.82 -8.11
N GLY A 216 -12.34 10.74 -7.43
CA GLY A 216 -13.07 9.47 -7.47
C GLY A 216 -14.53 9.63 -7.00
N TRP A 217 -14.77 10.32 -5.89
CA TRP A 217 -16.13 10.60 -5.41
C TRP A 217 -16.92 11.46 -6.38
N HIS A 218 -16.28 12.46 -7.00
CA HIS A 218 -16.88 13.30 -8.03
C HIS A 218 -17.30 12.48 -9.26
N LEU A 219 -16.41 11.63 -9.76
CA LEU A 219 -16.68 10.75 -10.90
C LEU A 219 -17.78 9.73 -10.60
N MET A 220 -17.89 9.27 -9.35
CA MET A 220 -18.98 8.42 -8.88
C MET A 220 -20.30 9.18 -8.64
N SER A 221 -20.36 10.49 -8.93
CA SER A 221 -21.53 11.35 -8.68
C SER A 221 -21.98 11.37 -7.21
N LEU A 222 -21.05 11.17 -6.27
CA LEU A 222 -21.30 11.30 -4.84
C LEU A 222 -21.20 12.77 -4.41
N ASP A 223 -21.72 13.08 -3.21
CA ASP A 223 -21.51 14.37 -2.56
C ASP A 223 -20.07 14.48 -2.02
N TRP A 224 -19.13 14.64 -2.95
CA TRP A 224 -17.69 14.68 -2.68
C TRP A 224 -17.31 15.85 -1.78
N GLN A 225 -18.08 16.95 -1.76
CA GLN A 225 -17.86 18.08 -0.85
C GLN A 225 -18.18 17.67 0.59
N ALA A 226 -19.36 17.10 0.83
CA ALA A 226 -19.73 16.63 2.17
C ALA A 226 -18.81 15.50 2.65
N ILE A 227 -18.41 14.58 1.77
CA ILE A 227 -17.48 13.50 2.12
C ILE A 227 -16.09 14.07 2.46
N SER A 228 -15.57 15.01 1.66
CA SER A 228 -14.29 15.69 1.93
C SER A 228 -14.31 16.41 3.27
N ALA A 229 -15.37 17.17 3.57
CA ALA A 229 -15.54 17.86 4.85
C ALA A 229 -15.60 16.86 6.02
N LYS A 230 -16.35 15.76 5.89
CA LYS A 230 -16.40 14.69 6.90
C LYS A 230 -15.03 14.04 7.15
N LYS A 231 -14.17 14.01 6.13
CA LYS A 231 -12.79 13.51 6.21
C LYS A 231 -11.79 14.59 6.68
N GLY A 232 -12.26 15.79 7.00
CA GLY A 232 -11.42 16.90 7.47
C GLY A 232 -10.55 17.50 6.36
N HIS A 233 -10.90 17.30 5.10
CA HIS A 233 -10.22 17.97 3.98
C HIS A 233 -10.70 19.41 3.88
N ASP A 234 -9.83 20.30 3.42
CA ASP A 234 -10.19 21.68 3.11
C ASP A 234 -11.19 21.74 1.95
N ALA A 235 -12.27 22.50 2.13
CA ALA A 235 -13.37 22.54 1.16
C ALA A 235 -12.97 23.28 -0.12
N ASP A 236 -12.19 24.36 0.01
CA ASP A 236 -11.72 25.15 -1.13
C ASP A 236 -10.69 24.36 -1.94
N GLU A 237 -9.79 23.64 -1.26
CA GLU A 237 -8.84 22.72 -1.89
C GLU A 237 -9.56 21.60 -2.66
N ALA A 238 -10.64 21.04 -2.11
CA ALA A 238 -11.42 20.01 -2.79
C ALA A 238 -12.11 20.57 -4.04
N VAL A 239 -12.69 21.77 -3.97
CA VAL A 239 -13.31 22.45 -5.12
C VAL A 239 -12.27 22.73 -6.21
N GLU A 240 -11.13 23.26 -5.81
CA GLU A 240 -10.04 23.58 -6.72
C GLU A 240 -9.46 22.31 -7.38
N THR A 241 -9.38 21.21 -6.63
CA THR A 241 -9.00 19.90 -7.16
C THR A 241 -9.92 19.46 -8.30
N ILE A 242 -11.23 19.54 -8.13
CA ILE A 242 -12.19 19.15 -9.18
C ILE A 242 -12.10 20.09 -10.39
N ARG A 243 -11.92 21.39 -10.16
CA ARG A 243 -11.73 22.39 -11.23
C ARG A 243 -10.50 22.05 -12.08
N ILE A 244 -9.34 21.87 -11.45
CA ILE A 244 -8.08 21.57 -12.13
C ILE A 244 -8.16 20.22 -12.84
N TYR A 245 -8.75 19.20 -12.20
CA TYR A 245 -8.95 17.89 -12.84
C TYR A 245 -9.76 17.99 -14.15
N GLY A 246 -10.85 18.77 -14.16
CA GLY A 246 -11.65 18.99 -15.37
C GLY A 246 -10.87 19.69 -16.51
N ILE A 247 -9.93 20.57 -16.16
CA ILE A 247 -9.02 21.21 -17.12
C ILE A 247 -8.00 20.18 -17.63
N ALA A 248 -7.34 19.46 -16.72
CA ALA A 248 -6.37 18.42 -17.04
C ALA A 248 -6.96 17.35 -17.97
N GLN A 249 -8.18 16.87 -17.71
CA GLN A 249 -8.85 15.87 -18.53
C GLN A 249 -9.03 16.34 -19.99
N LYS A 250 -9.48 17.60 -20.17
CA LYS A 250 -9.63 18.20 -21.52
C LYS A 250 -8.28 18.34 -22.21
N MET A 251 -7.27 18.83 -21.48
CA MET A 251 -5.93 19.08 -22.01
C MET A 251 -5.23 17.79 -22.45
N VAL A 252 -5.27 16.75 -21.61
CA VAL A 252 -4.74 15.43 -21.95
C VAL A 252 -5.46 14.86 -23.18
N GLY A 253 -6.79 15.02 -23.27
CA GLY A 253 -7.57 14.62 -24.45
C GLY A 253 -7.18 15.34 -25.75
N LEU A 254 -6.55 16.52 -25.65
CA LEU A 254 -6.02 17.30 -26.77
C LEU A 254 -4.51 17.08 -27.00
N GLY A 255 -3.86 16.23 -26.20
CA GLY A 255 -2.43 15.91 -26.32
C GLY A 255 -1.49 16.89 -25.62
N PHE A 256 -1.99 17.77 -24.75
CA PHE A 256 -1.18 18.67 -23.94
C PHE A 256 -0.59 17.96 -22.70
N GLY A 257 0.55 18.46 -22.23
CA GLY A 257 1.33 17.88 -21.13
C GLY A 257 1.32 18.72 -19.84
N ALA A 258 2.20 18.36 -18.90
CA ALA A 258 2.24 18.97 -17.57
C ALA A 258 2.63 20.45 -17.60
N SER A 259 3.54 20.84 -18.49
CA SER A 259 3.96 22.24 -18.65
C SER A 259 2.80 23.12 -19.08
N ASP A 260 2.02 22.68 -20.07
CA ASP A 260 0.84 23.41 -20.55
C ASP A 260 -0.20 23.57 -19.41
N LEU A 261 -0.41 22.52 -18.63
CA LEU A 261 -1.33 22.56 -17.49
C LEU A 261 -0.85 23.53 -16.40
N CYS A 262 0.47 23.67 -16.19
CA CYS A 262 1.02 24.68 -15.28
C CYS A 262 0.69 26.09 -15.75
N GLU A 263 0.88 26.38 -17.05
CA GLU A 263 0.60 27.69 -17.62
C GLU A 263 -0.90 28.04 -17.52
N GLU A 264 -1.78 27.07 -17.78
CA GLU A 264 -3.23 27.28 -17.74
C GLU A 264 -3.78 27.44 -16.31
N THR A 265 -3.23 26.73 -15.33
CA THR A 265 -3.83 26.65 -13.98
C THR A 265 -3.03 27.36 -12.89
N GLY A 266 -1.78 27.71 -13.15
CA GLY A 266 -0.87 28.32 -12.18
C GLY A 266 -0.30 27.35 -11.14
N VAL A 267 -0.60 26.05 -11.24
CA VAL A 267 -0.04 25.05 -10.32
C VAL A 267 1.42 24.74 -10.63
N THR A 268 2.12 24.14 -9.67
CA THR A 268 3.51 23.69 -9.86
C THR A 268 3.59 22.52 -10.83
N LEU A 269 4.76 22.32 -11.45
CA LEU A 269 5.01 21.17 -12.33
C LEU A 269 4.72 19.82 -11.67
N ALA A 270 5.13 19.64 -10.41
CA ALA A 270 4.85 18.43 -9.67
C ALA A 270 3.34 18.19 -9.48
N THR A 271 2.58 19.25 -9.22
CA THR A 271 1.11 19.16 -9.08
C THR A 271 0.44 18.89 -10.43
N ALA A 272 0.90 19.52 -11.51
CA ALA A 272 0.39 19.24 -12.86
C ALA A 272 0.67 17.79 -13.29
N MET A 273 1.88 17.27 -13.02
CA MET A 273 2.23 15.87 -13.27
C MET A 273 1.34 14.91 -12.47
N ASP A 274 1.02 15.25 -11.21
CA ASP A 274 0.10 14.47 -10.38
C ASP A 274 -1.31 14.42 -11.00
N PHE A 275 -1.87 15.56 -11.44
CA PHE A 275 -3.17 15.58 -12.12
C PHE A 275 -3.19 14.78 -13.42
N ILE A 276 -2.13 14.85 -14.23
CA ILE A 276 -2.01 14.04 -15.46
C ILE A 276 -1.96 12.55 -15.11
N ALA A 277 -1.21 12.18 -14.08
CA ALA A 277 -1.19 10.80 -13.60
C ALA A 277 -2.58 10.33 -13.17
N ILE A 278 -3.35 11.18 -12.47
CA ILE A 278 -4.73 10.86 -12.08
C ILE A 278 -5.63 10.67 -13.31
N VAL A 279 -5.54 11.54 -14.33
CA VAL A 279 -6.31 11.38 -15.58
C VAL A 279 -6.00 10.04 -16.25
N HIS A 280 -4.73 9.63 -16.30
CA HIS A 280 -4.36 8.33 -16.85
C HIS A 280 -4.87 7.16 -16.00
N GLU A 281 -4.77 7.24 -14.68
CA GLU A 281 -5.30 6.22 -13.75
C GLU A 281 -6.81 6.01 -13.98
N GLU A 282 -7.60 7.09 -14.00
CA GLU A 282 -9.05 7.02 -14.09
C GLU A 282 -9.54 6.68 -15.52
N ASN A 283 -8.73 6.90 -16.56
CA ASN A 283 -9.01 6.42 -17.92
C ASN A 283 -8.77 4.91 -18.08
N LEU A 284 -7.86 4.33 -17.31
CA LEU A 284 -7.51 2.90 -17.37
C LEU A 284 -8.43 2.02 -16.50
N ASP A 285 -8.89 2.52 -15.36
CA ASP A 285 -9.82 1.81 -14.45
C ASP A 285 -10.90 2.79 -13.99
N PRO A 286 -11.98 2.99 -14.78
CA PRO A 286 -13.03 3.93 -14.41
C PRO A 286 -13.65 3.51 -13.08
N PRO A 287 -14.00 4.48 -12.20
CA PRO A 287 -14.44 4.17 -10.85
C PRO A 287 -15.63 3.20 -10.87
N ARG A 288 -15.41 2.00 -10.33
CA ARG A 288 -16.45 1.00 -10.19
C ARG A 288 -17.40 1.43 -9.07
N VAL A 289 -18.71 1.46 -9.36
CA VAL A 289 -19.75 1.51 -8.33
C VAL A 289 -19.56 0.25 -7.47
N ARG A 290 -18.98 0.41 -6.27
CA ARG A 290 -18.94 -0.64 -5.24
C ARG A 290 -20.20 -0.58 -4.41
#